data_AF-G3JUZ9-F1
#
_entry.id   AF-G3JUZ9-F1
#
_cell.length_a   1.000
_cell.length_b   1.000
_cell.length_c   1.000
_cell.angle_alpha   90.00
_cell.angle_beta   90.00
_cell.angle_gamma   90.00
#
_symmetry.space_group_name_H-M   'P 1'
#
loop_
_entity.id
_entity.type
_entity.pdbx_description
1 polymer ?
#
loop_
_entity_poly.entity_id
_entity_poly.type
_entity_poly.pdbx_seq_one_letter_code
_entity_poly.pdbx_strand_id
1 'polypeptide(L)'
;MQAAPEDEKGPERGQSERLKASSPVTRLTLSNMLRRSVAEIARAEGDNNRLLESAGSIENIHHRYSSSEKPASEFEIDLHDLWFTYYHAAKNTTAQNPMLDRLVVQIIQARELGSLRRPSPADASVITEATTSDGIIWTDLPFLVPDMTGFWLQDWPMMSASNLLSFVTFLAKLASVGVCQDRLSGVGLALLCDALETPRPLGASGEEHGEDPSRLPQDVTVAALLPAVNSWLCHCGHKIVQLADARWKSDACSLGELFRDDPLCGSATPTGFSPERWVFWLKRLEQIAKGADTAGDARLGETVRKMMDNMLFIADERHSAVKQLLQNSPVIYTTVKKMKSAIFYNICFGFASVARAVAVPVEPQLQGFDQRQEGKHCNKGFRGVTVIEEVAIDETKDGGNVAEYASPGYPGVTHHLWADHDWETPGGHGFRRGRGHSEADAPSWVKEFDVGAFMDHAHDRIKASFGTIKWRRKYYQESSAKSCTFFYLS
;
A
#
# COMPACT_ATOMS: atom_id res chain seq x y z
N MET A 1 64.78 -78.70 -24.95
CA MET A 1 64.20 -77.34 -25.00
C MET A 1 64.06 -76.84 -23.57
N GLN A 2 65.02 -76.04 -23.11
CA GLN A 2 64.97 -75.31 -21.84
C GLN A 2 65.40 -73.87 -22.17
N ALA A 3 64.49 -72.93 -21.93
CA ALA A 3 64.71 -71.51 -22.14
C ALA A 3 64.91 -70.83 -20.79
N ALA A 4 65.95 -69.99 -20.72
CA ALA A 4 66.30 -69.13 -19.60
C ALA A 4 65.42 -67.86 -19.57
N PRO A 5 65.31 -67.17 -18.41
CA PRO A 5 64.64 -65.89 -18.29
C PRO A 5 65.64 -64.72 -18.47
N GLU A 6 65.25 -63.71 -19.25
CA GLU A 6 65.94 -62.43 -19.35
C GLU A 6 65.02 -61.26 -18.93
N ASP A 7 65.66 -60.36 -18.17
CA ASP A 7 65.57 -58.90 -18.12
C ASP A 7 64.38 -58.14 -17.49
N GLU A 8 64.70 -57.57 -16.33
CA GLU A 8 64.16 -56.33 -15.75
C GLU A 8 64.47 -55.08 -16.59
N LYS A 9 63.47 -54.22 -16.79
CA LYS A 9 63.52 -52.76 -17.05
C LYS A 9 62.07 -52.27 -16.99
N GLY A 10 61.62 -51.23 -16.29
CA GLY A 10 62.12 -50.17 -15.42
C GLY A 10 60.87 -49.27 -15.17
N PRO A 11 60.80 -48.44 -14.11
CA PRO A 11 59.56 -47.74 -13.76
C PRO A 11 59.26 -46.60 -14.74
N GLU A 12 58.12 -46.66 -15.42
CA GLU A 12 57.60 -45.58 -16.26
C GLU A 12 57.37 -44.32 -15.41
N ARG A 13 58.19 -43.31 -15.70
CA ARG A 13 58.08 -41.95 -15.16
C ARG A 13 56.72 -41.35 -15.51
N GLY A 14 56.14 -40.71 -14.50
CA GLY A 14 54.82 -40.10 -14.51
C GLY A 14 54.51 -39.29 -15.76
N GLN A 15 53.34 -39.57 -16.32
CA GLN A 15 52.60 -38.63 -17.12
C GLN A 15 52.38 -37.38 -16.28
N SER A 16 53.15 -36.33 -16.60
CA SER A 16 52.93 -34.98 -16.16
C SER A 16 51.50 -34.60 -16.54
N GLU A 17 50.60 -34.62 -15.55
CA GLU A 17 49.28 -34.02 -15.60
C GLU A 17 49.46 -32.58 -16.03
N ARG A 18 49.29 -32.36 -17.32
CA ARG A 18 49.28 -31.06 -17.96
C ARG A 18 48.06 -30.34 -17.40
N LEU A 19 48.26 -29.60 -16.32
CA LEU A 19 47.28 -28.73 -15.66
C LEU A 19 46.55 -27.95 -16.77
N LYS A 20 45.32 -28.37 -17.08
CA LYS A 20 44.44 -27.65 -17.99
C LYS A 20 44.23 -26.28 -17.38
N ALA A 21 44.75 -25.25 -18.03
CA ALA A 21 44.53 -23.88 -17.63
C ALA A 21 43.03 -23.65 -17.45
N SER A 22 42.61 -23.38 -16.22
CA SER A 22 41.24 -22.98 -15.90
C SER A 22 40.83 -21.86 -16.84
N SER A 23 39.73 -22.04 -17.57
CA SER A 23 39.17 -20.98 -18.40
C SER A 23 39.02 -19.69 -17.57
N PRO A 24 39.31 -18.51 -18.15
CA PRO A 24 39.22 -17.25 -17.42
C PRO A 24 37.79 -17.04 -16.92
N VAL A 25 37.64 -16.75 -15.63
CA VAL A 25 36.35 -16.46 -15.01
C VAL A 25 35.84 -15.15 -15.60
N THR A 26 34.73 -15.21 -16.34
CA THR A 26 34.12 -14.01 -16.92
C THR A 26 33.31 -13.25 -15.86
N ARG A 27 33.10 -11.96 -16.09
CA ARG A 27 32.26 -11.12 -15.21
C ARG A 27 30.84 -11.66 -15.07
N LEU A 28 30.28 -12.20 -16.14
CA LEU A 28 28.96 -12.84 -16.13
C LEU A 28 28.94 -14.08 -15.22
N THR A 29 30.01 -14.88 -15.20
CA THR A 29 30.14 -16.01 -14.27
C THR A 29 30.14 -15.54 -12.82
N LEU A 30 30.87 -14.47 -12.50
CA LEU A 30 30.88 -13.88 -11.16
C LEU A 30 29.51 -13.33 -10.75
N SER A 31 28.82 -12.63 -11.65
CA SER A 31 27.46 -12.13 -11.44
C SER A 31 26.48 -13.28 -11.14
N ASN A 32 26.53 -14.36 -11.92
CA ASN A 32 25.69 -15.54 -11.67
C ASN A 32 25.99 -16.20 -10.31
N MET A 33 27.26 -16.27 -9.91
CA MET A 33 27.64 -16.78 -8.58
C MET A 33 27.13 -15.86 -7.47
N LEU A 34 27.25 -14.55 -7.64
CA LEU A 34 26.73 -13.55 -6.70
C LEU A 34 25.21 -13.69 -6.53
N ARG A 35 24.47 -13.76 -7.64
CA ARG A 35 23.00 -13.91 -7.60
C ARG A 35 22.55 -15.16 -6.85
N ARG A 36 23.22 -16.30 -7.06
CA ARG A 36 22.93 -17.52 -6.28
C ARG A 36 23.18 -17.32 -4.80
N SER A 37 24.33 -16.75 -4.44
CA SER A 37 24.69 -16.46 -3.04
C SER A 37 23.69 -15.50 -2.40
N VAL A 38 23.29 -14.44 -3.09
CA VAL A 38 22.27 -13.48 -2.63
C VAL A 38 20.94 -14.17 -2.38
N ALA A 39 20.48 -15.02 -3.31
CA ALA A 39 19.22 -15.75 -3.15
C ALA A 39 19.25 -16.73 -1.96
N GLU A 40 20.38 -17.41 -1.75
CA GLU A 40 20.58 -18.32 -0.62
C GLU A 40 20.59 -17.57 0.72
N ILE A 41 21.36 -16.48 0.82
CA ILE A 41 21.45 -15.64 2.03
C ILE A 41 20.09 -15.01 2.35
N ALA A 42 19.39 -14.46 1.36
CA ALA A 42 18.07 -13.86 1.55
C ALA A 42 17.08 -14.85 2.19
N ARG A 43 17.06 -16.08 1.67
CA ARG A 43 16.17 -17.14 2.15
C ARG A 43 16.56 -17.61 3.55
N ALA A 44 17.86 -17.69 3.85
CA ALA A 44 18.35 -18.14 5.14
C ALA A 44 18.12 -17.10 6.25
N GLU A 45 18.31 -15.81 5.95
CA GLU A 45 18.22 -14.73 6.95
C GLU A 45 16.80 -14.17 7.12
N GLY A 46 15.94 -14.30 6.09
CA GLY A 46 14.56 -13.82 6.11
C GLY A 46 14.47 -12.33 6.48
N ASP A 47 13.70 -12.01 7.51
CA ASP A 47 13.52 -10.65 8.03
C ASP A 47 14.81 -9.95 8.51
N ASN A 48 15.84 -10.72 8.84
CA ASN A 48 17.11 -10.18 9.30
C ASN A 48 18.13 -10.04 8.18
N ASN A 49 17.71 -10.17 6.91
CA ASN A 49 18.66 -10.18 5.81
C ASN A 49 19.47 -8.87 5.77
N ARG A 50 20.81 -9.02 5.81
CA ARG A 50 21.75 -7.89 5.81
C ARG A 50 22.34 -7.66 4.43
N LEU A 51 21.67 -8.17 3.40
CA LEU A 51 22.14 -8.15 2.01
C LEU A 51 22.52 -6.77 1.54
N LEU A 52 21.88 -5.71 2.04
CA LEU A 52 22.16 -4.34 1.63
C LEU A 52 23.21 -3.63 2.49
N GLU A 53 23.62 -4.25 3.60
CA GLU A 53 24.81 -3.85 4.36
C GLU A 53 26.08 -4.44 3.73
N SER A 54 25.96 -5.56 3.00
CA SER A 54 27.08 -6.32 2.43
C SER A 54 27.18 -6.30 0.90
N ALA A 55 26.08 -6.11 0.17
CA ALA A 55 26.10 -6.09 -1.29
C ALA A 55 26.74 -4.81 -1.83
N GLY A 56 27.13 -4.86 -3.11
CA GLY A 56 27.67 -3.74 -3.89
C GLY A 56 26.71 -2.57 -3.95
N SER A 57 26.68 -1.81 -2.84
CA SER A 57 25.75 -0.73 -2.55
C SER A 57 25.77 0.30 -3.67
N ILE A 58 24.70 1.09 -3.74
CA ILE A 58 24.65 2.31 -4.55
C ILE A 58 25.96 3.11 -4.39
N GLU A 59 26.50 3.19 -3.17
CA GLU A 59 27.80 3.81 -2.87
C GLU A 59 28.99 3.12 -3.54
N ASN A 60 29.03 1.78 -3.59
CA ASN A 60 30.10 1.05 -4.25
C ASN A 60 30.08 1.26 -5.78
N ILE A 61 28.90 1.19 -6.41
CA ILE A 61 28.78 1.48 -7.85
C ILE A 61 29.19 2.94 -8.11
N HIS A 62 28.70 3.87 -7.30
CA HIS A 62 29.07 5.27 -7.35
C HIS A 62 30.58 5.47 -7.25
N HIS A 63 31.21 4.94 -6.20
CA HIS A 63 32.65 5.06 -5.96
C HIS A 63 33.49 4.46 -7.08
N ARG A 64 33.14 3.25 -7.55
CA ARG A 64 33.87 2.56 -8.62
C ARG A 64 33.75 3.28 -9.96
N TYR A 65 32.59 3.85 -10.28
CA TYR A 65 32.45 4.65 -11.49
C TYR A 65 33.28 5.94 -11.40
N SER A 66 33.16 6.67 -10.29
CA SER A 66 33.86 7.95 -10.06
C SER A 66 35.38 7.79 -10.03
N SER A 67 35.87 6.61 -9.59
CA SER A 67 37.31 6.32 -9.46
C SER A 67 37.90 5.55 -10.65
N SER A 68 37.10 5.20 -11.67
CA SER A 68 37.58 4.46 -12.85
C SER A 68 37.47 5.30 -14.11
N GLU A 69 38.18 4.89 -15.16
CA GLU A 69 38.05 5.45 -16.52
C GLU A 69 37.07 4.65 -17.39
N LYS A 70 36.47 3.58 -16.83
CA LYS A 70 35.59 2.67 -17.58
C LYS A 70 34.29 3.36 -17.98
N PRO A 71 33.74 3.11 -19.18
CA PRO A 71 32.45 3.68 -19.58
C PRO A 71 31.32 3.20 -18.68
N ALA A 72 30.19 3.92 -18.65
CA ALA A 72 29.04 3.55 -17.82
C ALA A 72 28.40 2.21 -18.21
N SER A 73 28.52 1.80 -19.48
CA SER A 73 28.08 0.49 -19.97
C SER A 73 28.76 -0.68 -19.25
N GLU A 74 29.99 -0.49 -18.77
CA GLU A 74 30.69 -1.48 -17.94
C GLU A 74 30.07 -1.61 -16.54
N PHE A 75 29.05 -0.87 -16.16
CA PHE A 75 28.38 -1.00 -14.86
C PHE A 75 26.96 -1.57 -14.97
N GLU A 76 26.48 -1.88 -16.17
CA GLU A 76 25.12 -2.42 -16.37
C GLU A 76 24.93 -3.76 -15.65
N ILE A 77 25.92 -4.67 -15.70
CA ILE A 77 25.87 -5.93 -14.92
C ILE A 77 25.76 -5.66 -13.42
N ASP A 78 26.47 -4.65 -12.91
CA ASP A 78 26.42 -4.30 -11.47
C ASP A 78 25.05 -3.73 -11.09
N LEU A 79 24.40 -2.98 -11.98
CA LEU A 79 23.05 -2.44 -11.77
C LEU A 79 22.00 -3.55 -11.75
N HIS A 80 22.07 -4.52 -12.68
CA HIS A 80 21.18 -5.68 -12.64
C HIS A 80 21.39 -6.53 -11.38
N ASP A 81 22.64 -6.71 -10.93
CA ASP A 81 22.94 -7.43 -9.70
C ASP A 81 22.43 -6.68 -8.46
N LEU A 82 22.45 -5.34 -8.48
CA LEU A 82 21.84 -4.49 -7.46
C LEU A 82 20.32 -4.72 -7.40
N TRP A 83 19.62 -4.62 -8.53
CA TRP A 83 18.16 -4.82 -8.56
C TRP A 83 17.74 -6.24 -8.18
N PHE A 84 18.51 -7.24 -8.59
CA PHE A 84 18.34 -8.61 -8.15
C PHE A 84 18.48 -8.75 -6.62
N THR A 85 19.41 -8.01 -6.02
CA THR A 85 19.58 -7.97 -4.55
C THR A 85 18.37 -7.35 -3.85
N TYR A 86 17.86 -6.20 -4.35
CA TYR A 86 16.64 -5.59 -3.82
C TYR A 86 15.43 -6.51 -3.94
N TYR A 87 15.29 -7.19 -5.06
CA TYR A 87 14.23 -8.18 -5.27
C TYR A 87 14.28 -9.28 -4.21
N HIS A 88 15.43 -9.92 -4.02
CA HIS A 88 15.57 -11.00 -3.05
C HIS A 88 15.44 -10.53 -1.60
N ALA A 89 15.96 -9.36 -1.26
CA ALA A 89 15.77 -8.74 0.05
C ALA A 89 14.28 -8.50 0.31
N ALA A 90 13.57 -7.87 -0.63
CA ALA A 90 12.14 -7.57 -0.49
C ALA A 90 11.29 -8.84 -0.41
N LYS A 91 11.50 -9.80 -1.33
CA LYS A 91 10.74 -11.05 -1.41
C LYS A 91 10.84 -11.87 -0.11
N ASN A 92 12.01 -11.90 0.53
CA ASN A 92 12.26 -12.72 1.73
C ASN A 92 12.07 -11.97 3.06
N THR A 93 11.62 -10.72 3.02
CA THR A 93 11.27 -9.95 4.22
C THR A 93 9.76 -9.94 4.37
N THR A 94 9.22 -10.22 5.56
CA THR A 94 7.79 -10.15 5.86
C THR A 94 7.18 -8.79 5.48
N ALA A 95 5.99 -8.78 4.90
CA ALA A 95 5.36 -7.59 4.32
C ALA A 95 5.16 -6.41 5.30
N GLN A 96 4.99 -6.69 6.60
CA GLN A 96 4.85 -5.67 7.65
C GLN A 96 6.19 -5.20 8.23
N ASN A 97 7.30 -5.79 7.82
CA ASN A 97 8.60 -5.47 8.37
C ASN A 97 9.07 -4.08 7.85
N PRO A 98 9.56 -3.19 8.74
CA PRO A 98 10.04 -1.86 8.36
C PRO A 98 11.27 -1.88 7.43
N MET A 99 11.94 -3.03 7.29
CA MET A 99 13.01 -3.20 6.30
C MET A 99 12.53 -2.85 4.88
N LEU A 100 11.29 -3.20 4.50
CA LEU A 100 10.75 -2.84 3.18
C LEU A 100 10.72 -1.32 2.95
N ASP A 101 10.43 -0.54 3.99
CA ASP A 101 10.47 0.93 3.92
C ASP A 101 11.91 1.44 3.78
N ARG A 102 12.86 0.80 4.48
CA ARG A 102 14.29 1.09 4.33
C ARG A 102 14.76 0.84 2.89
N LEU A 103 14.31 -0.23 2.24
CA LEU A 103 14.60 -0.52 0.83
C LEU A 103 14.13 0.62 -0.09
N VAL A 104 12.89 1.05 0.11
CA VAL A 104 12.27 2.15 -0.66
C VAL A 104 13.06 3.44 -0.48
N VAL A 105 13.39 3.80 0.78
CA VAL A 105 14.16 5.00 1.11
C VAL A 105 15.54 4.98 0.46
N GLN A 106 16.24 3.83 0.43
CA GLN A 106 17.55 3.74 -0.22
C GLN A 106 17.48 3.98 -1.73
N ILE A 107 16.44 3.49 -2.41
CA ILE A 107 16.23 3.75 -3.85
C ILE A 107 15.89 5.22 -4.10
N ILE A 108 15.06 5.83 -3.25
CA ILE A 108 14.79 7.27 -3.30
C ILE A 108 16.10 8.05 -3.11
N GLN A 109 16.88 7.72 -2.08
CA GLN A 109 18.16 8.37 -1.80
C GLN A 109 19.11 8.26 -2.99
N ALA A 110 19.18 7.09 -3.65
CA ALA A 110 19.93 6.93 -4.88
C ALA A 110 19.50 7.97 -5.91
N ARG A 111 18.19 8.08 -6.17
CA ARG A 111 17.65 9.06 -7.11
C ARG A 111 17.96 10.51 -6.73
N GLU A 112 17.89 10.85 -5.45
CA GLU A 112 18.19 12.19 -4.94
C GLU A 112 19.70 12.53 -4.96
N LEU A 113 20.60 11.56 -5.15
CA LEU A 113 22.00 11.85 -5.49
C LEU A 113 22.14 12.54 -6.84
N GLY A 114 21.11 12.44 -7.69
CA GLY A 114 21.11 12.96 -9.05
C GLY A 114 22.11 12.23 -9.95
N SER A 115 22.36 12.81 -11.12
CA SER A 115 23.19 12.16 -12.13
C SER A 115 24.60 11.86 -11.64
N LEU A 116 25.01 10.60 -11.77
CA LEU A 116 26.38 10.19 -11.49
C LEU A 116 27.34 10.81 -12.52
N ARG A 117 28.33 11.56 -12.05
CA ARG A 117 29.22 12.38 -12.87
C ARG A 117 30.68 12.21 -12.47
N ARG A 118 31.58 12.31 -13.45
CA ARG A 118 33.03 12.37 -13.22
C ARG A 118 33.76 13.24 -14.26
N PRO A 119 34.98 13.74 -13.97
CA PRO A 119 35.81 14.36 -14.99
C PRO A 119 36.12 13.37 -16.14
N SER A 120 36.14 13.86 -17.37
CA SER A 120 36.51 13.06 -18.54
C SER A 120 37.99 12.67 -18.46
N PRO A 121 38.36 11.41 -18.79
CA PRO A 121 39.77 11.00 -18.85
C PRO A 121 40.59 11.80 -19.87
N ALA A 122 39.95 12.30 -20.93
CA ALA A 122 40.62 13.06 -21.99
C ALA A 122 40.80 14.55 -21.64
N ASP A 123 39.91 15.10 -20.82
CA ASP A 123 39.92 16.52 -20.43
C ASP A 123 39.22 16.69 -19.07
N ALA A 124 39.99 17.03 -18.04
CA ALA A 124 39.48 17.22 -16.69
C ALA A 124 38.48 18.38 -16.56
N SER A 125 38.42 19.30 -17.54
CA SER A 125 37.43 20.38 -17.57
C SER A 125 36.04 19.92 -18.05
N VAL A 126 35.96 18.76 -18.70
CA VAL A 126 34.72 18.18 -19.21
C VAL A 126 34.16 17.20 -18.19
N ILE A 127 32.91 17.42 -17.75
CA ILE A 127 32.20 16.49 -16.87
C ILE A 127 31.42 15.49 -17.74
N THR A 128 31.71 14.21 -17.57
CA THR A 128 30.98 13.11 -18.20
C THR A 128 29.90 12.59 -17.27
N GLU A 129 28.70 12.42 -17.80
CA GLU A 129 27.56 11.83 -17.11
C GLU A 129 27.50 10.31 -17.37
N ALA A 130 27.15 9.54 -16.35
CA ALA A 130 27.10 8.09 -16.44
C ALA A 130 25.81 7.64 -17.12
N THR A 131 25.80 7.63 -18.45
CA THR A 131 24.65 7.21 -19.25
C THR A 131 24.79 5.76 -19.69
N THR A 132 23.80 4.93 -19.33
CA THR A 132 23.66 3.54 -19.78
C THR A 132 22.74 3.45 -21.00
N SER A 133 22.53 2.24 -21.52
CA SER A 133 21.52 2.00 -22.56
C SER A 133 20.07 2.31 -22.13
N ASP A 134 19.77 2.32 -20.82
CA ASP A 134 18.41 2.57 -20.26
C ASP A 134 18.31 3.90 -19.49
N GLY A 135 19.27 4.81 -19.67
CA GLY A 135 19.24 6.15 -19.09
C GLY A 135 20.40 6.48 -18.16
N ILE A 136 20.27 7.61 -17.46
CA ILE A 136 21.30 8.17 -16.59
C ILE A 136 21.27 7.46 -15.23
N ILE A 137 22.42 6.96 -14.79
CA ILE A 137 22.57 6.30 -13.50
C ILE A 137 22.14 7.25 -12.38
N TRP A 138 21.31 6.72 -11.48
CA TRP A 138 20.64 7.38 -10.36
C TRP A 138 19.47 8.27 -10.72
N THR A 139 19.55 9.11 -11.76
CA THR A 139 18.41 9.96 -12.17
C THR A 139 17.24 9.13 -12.70
N ASP A 140 17.50 8.24 -13.66
CA ASP A 140 16.48 7.45 -14.34
C ASP A 140 16.26 6.07 -13.73
N LEU A 141 17.18 5.66 -12.85
CA LEU A 141 17.27 4.32 -12.25
C LEU A 141 17.21 3.22 -13.33
N PRO A 142 18.20 3.20 -14.25
CA PRO A 142 18.19 2.29 -15.38
C PRO A 142 18.05 0.83 -14.94
N PHE A 143 17.30 0.06 -15.71
CA PHE A 143 16.97 -1.35 -15.52
C PHE A 143 16.07 -1.69 -14.33
N LEU A 144 15.77 -0.75 -13.41
CA LEU A 144 14.94 -1.05 -12.25
C LEU A 144 13.55 -1.55 -12.65
N VAL A 145 12.87 -0.86 -13.56
CA VAL A 145 11.52 -1.26 -14.00
C VAL A 145 11.55 -2.55 -14.84
N PRO A 146 12.40 -2.67 -15.89
CA PRO A 146 12.51 -3.92 -16.64
C PRO A 146 12.83 -5.13 -15.76
N ASP A 147 13.76 -5.01 -14.82
CA ASP A 147 14.17 -6.11 -13.95
C ASP A 147 13.04 -6.50 -12.99
N MET A 148 12.41 -5.54 -12.30
CA MET A 148 11.30 -5.85 -11.39
C MET A 148 10.10 -6.46 -12.11
N THR A 149 9.82 -6.00 -13.34
CA THR A 149 8.78 -6.57 -14.19
C THR A 149 9.16 -7.98 -14.64
N GLY A 150 10.42 -8.21 -15.01
CA GLY A 150 10.94 -9.52 -15.37
C GLY A 150 10.87 -10.52 -14.23
N PHE A 151 11.30 -10.12 -13.02
CA PHE A 151 11.19 -10.94 -11.81
C PHE A 151 9.74 -11.25 -11.47
N TRP A 152 8.84 -10.27 -11.59
CA TRP A 152 7.41 -10.52 -11.44
C TRP A 152 6.94 -11.60 -12.41
N LEU A 153 7.06 -11.36 -13.72
CA LEU A 153 6.55 -12.26 -14.77
C LEU A 153 7.11 -13.68 -14.68
N GLN A 154 8.38 -13.80 -14.29
CA GLN A 154 9.04 -15.09 -14.16
C GLN A 154 8.61 -15.83 -12.90
N ASP A 155 8.60 -15.16 -11.74
CA ASP A 155 8.59 -15.85 -10.45
C ASP A 155 7.23 -15.86 -9.75
N TRP A 156 6.31 -14.93 -10.05
CA TRP A 156 5.09 -14.73 -9.26
C TRP A 156 4.26 -16.01 -9.03
N PRO A 157 4.08 -16.94 -10.01
CA PRO A 157 3.32 -18.16 -9.78
C PRO A 157 4.04 -19.13 -8.82
N MET A 158 5.38 -19.13 -8.85
CA MET A 158 6.22 -20.05 -8.08
C MET A 158 6.44 -19.58 -6.64
N MET A 159 6.14 -18.31 -6.33
CA MET A 159 6.29 -17.76 -4.98
C MET A 159 5.32 -18.40 -3.99
N SER A 160 5.75 -18.47 -2.73
CA SER A 160 4.82 -18.66 -1.63
C SER A 160 3.90 -17.43 -1.50
N ALA A 161 2.74 -17.59 -0.86
CA ALA A 161 1.81 -16.47 -0.64
C ALA A 161 2.45 -15.32 0.16
N SER A 162 3.32 -15.63 1.12
CA SER A 162 4.04 -14.64 1.92
C SER A 162 5.10 -13.91 1.07
N ASN A 163 5.91 -14.64 0.29
CA ASN A 163 6.90 -14.03 -0.58
C ASN A 163 6.27 -13.11 -1.64
N LEU A 164 5.15 -13.55 -2.23
CA LEU A 164 4.38 -12.78 -3.18
C LEU A 164 3.91 -11.46 -2.55
N LEU A 165 3.26 -11.54 -1.39
CA LEU A 165 2.76 -10.38 -0.66
C LEU A 165 3.89 -9.40 -0.32
N SER A 166 5.03 -9.90 0.16
CA SER A 166 6.18 -9.11 0.53
C SER A 166 6.77 -8.33 -0.65
N PHE A 167 7.04 -9.03 -1.76
CA PHE A 167 7.58 -8.40 -2.96
C PHE A 167 6.61 -7.36 -3.54
N VAL A 168 5.33 -7.71 -3.63
CA VAL A 168 4.28 -6.80 -4.09
C VAL A 168 4.16 -5.58 -3.19
N THR A 169 4.24 -5.74 -1.87
CA THR A 169 4.18 -4.63 -0.92
C THR A 169 5.34 -3.66 -1.14
N PHE A 170 6.55 -4.17 -1.37
CA PHE A 170 7.70 -3.36 -1.72
C PHE A 170 7.49 -2.56 -3.03
N LEU A 171 7.01 -3.21 -4.10
CA LEU A 171 6.72 -2.53 -5.37
C LEU A 171 5.61 -1.48 -5.24
N ALA A 172 4.56 -1.78 -4.48
CA ALA A 172 3.47 -0.85 -4.22
C ALA A 172 3.94 0.41 -3.49
N LYS A 173 4.84 0.26 -2.51
CA LYS A 173 5.48 1.37 -1.80
C LYS A 173 6.42 2.19 -2.71
N LEU A 174 7.19 1.55 -3.59
CA LEU A 174 8.02 2.27 -4.57
C LEU A 174 7.17 3.07 -5.57
N ALA A 175 6.08 2.48 -6.05
CA ALA A 175 5.17 3.16 -6.98
C ALA A 175 4.44 4.33 -6.31
N SER A 176 4.05 4.20 -5.04
CA SER A 176 3.31 5.25 -4.32
C SER A 176 4.14 6.52 -4.09
N VAL A 177 5.45 6.38 -3.93
CA VAL A 177 6.39 7.51 -3.80
C VAL A 177 6.94 7.99 -5.15
N GLY A 178 6.44 7.45 -6.27
CA GLY A 178 6.72 7.95 -7.62
C GLY A 178 8.07 7.55 -8.20
N VAL A 179 8.72 6.50 -7.67
CA VAL A 179 9.96 5.96 -8.24
C VAL A 179 9.69 5.46 -9.66
N CYS A 180 10.52 5.88 -10.61
CA CYS A 180 10.38 5.58 -12.04
C CYS A 180 9.02 6.00 -12.64
N GLN A 181 8.41 7.07 -12.09
CA GLN A 181 7.12 7.61 -12.53
C GLN A 181 6.00 6.56 -12.44
N ASP A 182 5.21 6.40 -13.51
CA ASP A 182 4.04 5.52 -13.51
C ASP A 182 4.38 4.09 -13.92
N ARG A 183 5.60 3.84 -14.41
CA ARG A 183 5.98 2.58 -15.07
C ARG A 183 5.87 1.35 -14.14
N LEU A 184 6.23 1.49 -12.86
CA LEU A 184 6.06 0.40 -11.88
C LEU A 184 4.59 0.01 -11.65
N SER A 185 3.66 0.93 -11.91
CA SER A 185 2.22 0.64 -11.79
C SER A 185 1.74 -0.39 -12.82
N GLY A 186 2.53 -0.67 -13.86
CA GLY A 186 2.27 -1.76 -14.81
C GLY A 186 2.26 -3.13 -14.13
N VAL A 187 3.13 -3.36 -13.14
CA VAL A 187 3.12 -4.61 -12.35
C VAL A 187 1.85 -4.71 -11.50
N GLY A 188 1.45 -3.61 -10.85
CA GLY A 188 0.19 -3.54 -10.10
C GLY A 188 -1.04 -3.79 -10.99
N LEU A 189 -1.04 -3.25 -12.21
CA LEU A 189 -2.07 -3.52 -13.21
C LEU A 189 -2.13 -4.99 -13.60
N ALA A 190 -0.98 -5.62 -13.89
CA ALA A 190 -0.92 -7.04 -14.24
C ALA A 190 -1.47 -7.92 -13.11
N LEU A 191 -1.11 -7.64 -11.85
CA LEU A 191 -1.66 -8.33 -10.69
C LEU A 191 -3.18 -8.16 -10.56
N LEU A 192 -3.70 -6.93 -10.73
CA LEU A 192 -5.14 -6.65 -10.67
C LEU A 192 -5.89 -7.37 -11.80
N CYS A 193 -5.34 -7.38 -13.02
CA CYS A 193 -5.86 -8.16 -14.13
C CYS A 193 -5.92 -9.65 -13.77
N ASP A 194 -4.80 -10.20 -13.29
CA ASP A 194 -4.71 -11.61 -12.94
C ASP A 194 -5.72 -11.99 -11.86
N ALA A 195 -5.83 -11.20 -10.79
CA ALA A 195 -6.69 -11.53 -9.68
C ALA A 195 -8.19 -11.28 -9.95
N LEU A 196 -8.52 -10.21 -10.69
CA LEU A 196 -9.89 -9.69 -10.79
C LEU A 196 -10.49 -9.77 -12.20
N GLU A 197 -9.68 -9.80 -13.26
CA GLU A 197 -10.15 -9.84 -14.64
C GLU A 197 -9.96 -11.22 -15.32
N THR A 198 -9.24 -12.16 -14.69
CA THR A 198 -9.03 -13.52 -15.23
C THR A 198 -9.90 -14.56 -14.49
N PRO A 199 -10.56 -15.51 -15.18
CA PRO A 199 -11.29 -16.60 -14.55
C PRO A 199 -10.33 -17.48 -13.75
N ARG A 200 -10.53 -17.57 -12.44
CA ARG A 200 -9.69 -18.34 -11.50
C ARG A 200 -10.55 -19.00 -10.43
N PRO A 201 -10.13 -20.17 -9.90
CA PRO A 201 -10.76 -20.75 -8.72
C PRO A 201 -10.64 -19.78 -7.52
N LEU A 202 -11.68 -19.72 -6.69
CA LEU A 202 -11.71 -18.82 -5.54
C LEU A 202 -10.61 -19.16 -4.52
N GLY A 203 -10.37 -20.45 -4.26
CA GLY A 203 -9.51 -20.92 -3.17
C GLY A 203 -10.15 -20.73 -1.79
N ALA A 204 -9.44 -21.12 -0.74
CA ALA A 204 -9.85 -20.90 0.65
C ALA A 204 -8.89 -19.93 1.37
N SER A 205 -9.41 -19.21 2.37
CA SER A 205 -8.63 -18.29 3.19
C SER A 205 -7.58 -19.04 4.00
N GLY A 206 -6.34 -18.55 3.95
CA GLY A 206 -5.24 -19.14 4.70
C GLY A 206 -4.67 -20.41 4.07
N GLU A 207 -5.03 -20.73 2.83
CA GLU A 207 -4.26 -21.67 2.01
C GLU A 207 -2.87 -21.09 1.80
N GLU A 208 -1.94 -21.44 2.69
CA GLU A 208 -0.53 -21.18 2.49
C GLU A 208 -0.01 -22.21 1.51
N HIS A 209 0.35 -21.73 0.33
CA HIS A 209 1.15 -22.51 -0.59
C HIS A 209 2.61 -22.11 -0.42
N GLY A 210 3.48 -23.11 -0.21
CA GLY A 210 4.93 -22.91 -0.19
C GLY A 210 5.46 -22.48 -1.57
N GLU A 211 6.76 -22.20 -1.66
CA GLU A 211 7.41 -22.03 -2.96
C GLU A 211 7.30 -23.33 -3.76
N ASP A 212 6.88 -23.22 -5.02
CA ASP A 212 6.71 -24.37 -5.92
C ASP A 212 7.18 -24.00 -7.33
N PRO A 213 8.38 -24.47 -7.74
CA PRO A 213 8.92 -24.19 -9.06
C PRO A 213 8.10 -24.76 -10.23
N SER A 214 7.15 -25.67 -9.96
CA SER A 214 6.30 -26.28 -10.97
C SER A 214 4.92 -25.63 -11.10
N ARG A 215 4.59 -24.67 -10.22
CA ARG A 215 3.29 -24.00 -10.22
C ARG A 215 3.12 -23.11 -11.45
N LEU A 216 2.03 -23.32 -12.19
CA LEU A 216 1.68 -22.50 -13.33
C LEU A 216 0.81 -21.31 -12.91
N PRO A 217 0.79 -20.20 -13.67
CA PRO A 217 -0.07 -19.06 -13.40
C PRO A 217 -1.52 -19.44 -13.07
N GLN A 218 -2.15 -20.33 -13.83
CA GLN A 218 -3.55 -20.74 -13.66
C GLN A 218 -3.84 -21.54 -12.38
N ASP A 219 -2.81 -22.09 -11.74
CA ASP A 219 -2.95 -22.87 -10.51
C ASP A 219 -3.10 -21.96 -9.28
N VAL A 220 -2.77 -20.67 -9.42
CA VAL A 220 -2.88 -19.68 -8.35
C VAL A 220 -4.33 -19.21 -8.21
N THR A 221 -4.89 -19.41 -7.03
CA THR A 221 -6.27 -19.05 -6.66
C THR A 221 -6.43 -17.54 -6.46
N VAL A 222 -7.67 -17.06 -6.54
CA VAL A 222 -8.00 -15.65 -6.21
C VAL A 222 -7.64 -15.34 -4.76
N ALA A 223 -7.96 -16.24 -3.82
CA ALA A 223 -7.63 -16.08 -2.40
C ALA A 223 -6.13 -15.88 -2.14
N ALA A 224 -5.26 -16.56 -2.89
CA ALA A 224 -3.81 -16.39 -2.78
C ALA A 224 -3.31 -15.03 -3.29
N LEU A 225 -3.97 -14.44 -4.31
CA LEU A 225 -3.60 -13.15 -4.89
C LEU A 225 -4.17 -11.95 -4.12
N LEU A 226 -5.31 -12.10 -3.45
CA LEU A 226 -6.03 -10.99 -2.81
C LEU A 226 -5.20 -10.21 -1.76
N PRO A 227 -4.37 -10.83 -0.90
CA PRO A 227 -3.51 -10.07 0.01
C PRO A 227 -2.57 -9.12 -0.74
N ALA A 228 -1.99 -9.57 -1.85
CA ALA A 228 -1.11 -8.76 -2.69
C ALA A 228 -1.88 -7.62 -3.37
N VAL A 229 -3.09 -7.90 -3.89
CA VAL A 229 -4.00 -6.87 -4.44
C VAL A 229 -4.33 -5.82 -3.38
N ASN A 230 -4.69 -6.25 -2.17
CA ASN A 230 -4.99 -5.35 -1.07
C ASN A 230 -3.79 -4.45 -0.73
N SER A 231 -2.56 -5.00 -0.73
CA SER A 231 -1.35 -4.22 -0.50
C SER A 231 -1.17 -3.11 -1.53
N TRP A 232 -1.38 -3.39 -2.83
CA TRP A 232 -1.37 -2.36 -3.86
C TRP A 232 -2.45 -1.29 -3.65
N LEU A 233 -3.67 -1.68 -3.32
CA LEU A 233 -4.76 -0.75 -3.09
C LEU A 233 -4.50 0.14 -1.85
N CYS A 234 -3.94 -0.42 -0.78
CA CYS A 234 -3.60 0.30 0.43
C CYS A 234 -2.45 1.31 0.23
N HIS A 235 -1.36 0.89 -0.40
CA HIS A 235 -0.18 1.75 -0.54
C HIS A 235 -0.24 2.66 -1.76
N CYS A 236 -0.84 2.19 -2.85
CA CYS A 236 -0.80 2.83 -4.16
C CYS A 236 -2.19 3.19 -4.71
N GLY A 237 -3.27 2.96 -3.97
CA GLY A 237 -4.63 3.16 -4.48
C GLY A 237 -4.93 4.59 -4.93
N HIS A 238 -4.40 5.62 -4.24
CA HIS A 238 -4.52 7.00 -4.70
C HIS A 238 -3.86 7.24 -6.06
N LYS A 239 -2.69 6.64 -6.28
CA LYS A 239 -1.97 6.71 -7.55
C LYS A 239 -2.74 5.96 -8.64
N ILE A 240 -3.30 4.79 -8.35
CA ILE A 240 -4.15 4.04 -9.29
C ILE A 240 -5.36 4.87 -9.71
N VAL A 241 -6.04 5.56 -8.78
CA VAL A 241 -7.17 6.46 -9.13
C VAL A 241 -6.70 7.62 -10.01
N GLN A 242 -5.55 8.23 -9.72
CA GLN A 242 -4.98 9.26 -10.61
C GLN A 242 -4.72 8.72 -12.02
N LEU A 243 -4.13 7.53 -12.13
CA LEU A 243 -3.85 6.90 -13.42
C LEU A 243 -5.13 6.50 -14.15
N ALA A 244 -6.15 6.05 -13.44
CA ALA A 244 -7.47 5.77 -13.99
C ALA A 244 -8.12 7.05 -14.54
N ASP A 245 -8.12 8.15 -13.78
CA ASP A 245 -8.64 9.44 -14.23
C ASP A 245 -7.89 9.95 -15.48
N ALA A 246 -6.57 9.77 -15.51
CA ALA A 246 -5.71 10.09 -16.65
C ALA A 246 -5.84 9.10 -17.81
N ARG A 247 -6.61 8.01 -17.67
CA ARG A 247 -6.74 6.92 -18.65
C ARG A 247 -5.36 6.40 -19.11
N TRP A 248 -4.47 6.23 -18.14
CA TRP A 248 -3.08 5.84 -18.36
C TRP A 248 -2.99 4.51 -19.11
N LYS A 249 -2.17 4.46 -20.16
CA LYS A 249 -1.97 3.27 -20.99
C LYS A 249 -0.69 2.55 -20.58
N SER A 250 -0.73 1.23 -20.64
CA SER A 250 0.42 0.36 -20.41
C SER A 250 0.38 -0.83 -21.36
N ASP A 251 1.55 -1.38 -21.64
CA ASP A 251 1.77 -2.64 -22.33
C ASP A 251 1.76 -3.86 -21.38
N ALA A 252 1.81 -3.63 -20.07
CA ALA A 252 1.96 -4.69 -19.07
C ALA A 252 0.76 -5.66 -19.00
N CYS A 253 -0.44 -5.20 -19.34
CA CYS A 253 -1.64 -6.04 -19.33
C CYS A 253 -2.69 -5.58 -20.34
N SER A 254 -3.23 -6.53 -21.11
CA SER A 254 -4.42 -6.34 -21.93
C SER A 254 -5.69 -6.35 -21.05
N LEU A 255 -6.88 -6.27 -21.66
CA LEU A 255 -8.13 -6.48 -20.90
C LEU A 255 -8.24 -7.95 -20.53
N GLY A 256 -8.52 -8.29 -19.27
CA GLY A 256 -8.80 -9.68 -18.89
C GLY A 256 -10.15 -10.17 -19.40
N GLU A 257 -10.30 -11.48 -19.51
CA GLU A 257 -11.49 -12.13 -20.10
C GLU A 257 -12.79 -11.72 -19.40
N LEU A 258 -12.81 -11.71 -18.07
CA LEU A 258 -14.01 -11.36 -17.31
C LEU A 258 -14.44 -9.90 -17.52
N PHE A 259 -13.47 -9.00 -17.77
CA PHE A 259 -13.79 -7.59 -18.01
C PHE A 259 -14.25 -7.37 -19.46
N ARG A 260 -13.71 -8.10 -20.44
CA ARG A 260 -14.15 -8.02 -21.85
C ARG A 260 -15.63 -8.33 -22.02
N ASP A 261 -16.16 -9.22 -21.19
CA ASP A 261 -17.58 -9.60 -21.19
C ASP A 261 -18.47 -8.62 -20.42
N ASP A 262 -17.89 -7.63 -19.73
CA ASP A 262 -18.65 -6.63 -18.97
C ASP A 262 -19.08 -5.45 -19.85
N PRO A 263 -20.32 -4.95 -19.73
CA PRO A 263 -20.80 -3.78 -20.47
C PRO A 263 -19.92 -2.52 -20.32
N LEU A 264 -19.22 -2.37 -19.20
CA LEU A 264 -18.29 -1.27 -18.96
C LEU A 264 -17.08 -1.28 -19.90
N CYS A 265 -16.74 -2.43 -20.50
CA CYS A 265 -15.60 -2.55 -21.40
C CYS A 265 -15.73 -1.63 -22.63
N GLY A 266 -16.94 -1.37 -23.11
CA GLY A 266 -17.17 -0.59 -24.34
C GLY A 266 -16.65 0.84 -24.31
N SER A 267 -16.49 1.45 -23.12
CA SER A 267 -15.95 2.80 -22.95
C SER A 267 -14.56 2.83 -22.28
N ALA A 268 -14.03 1.66 -21.90
CA ALA A 268 -12.75 1.53 -21.24
C ALA A 268 -11.58 1.73 -22.21
N THR A 269 -10.40 2.04 -21.65
CA THR A 269 -9.17 1.97 -22.45
C THR A 269 -8.83 0.50 -22.75
N PRO A 270 -8.40 0.17 -23.99
CA PRO A 270 -8.02 -1.20 -24.36
C PRO A 270 -6.85 -1.75 -23.53
N THR A 271 -6.03 -0.87 -22.96
CA THR A 271 -4.94 -1.22 -22.06
C THR A 271 -4.82 -0.19 -20.94
N GLY A 272 -4.17 -0.56 -19.83
CA GLY A 272 -3.89 0.38 -18.76
C GLY A 272 -5.00 0.55 -17.71
N PHE A 273 -4.94 1.63 -16.95
CA PHE A 273 -5.93 1.98 -15.93
C PHE A 273 -7.04 2.85 -16.52
N SER A 274 -8.28 2.59 -16.11
CA SER A 274 -9.44 3.40 -16.48
C SER A 274 -10.48 3.42 -15.36
N PRO A 275 -11.37 4.42 -15.30
CA PRO A 275 -12.42 4.47 -14.31
C PRO A 275 -13.36 3.26 -14.41
N GLU A 276 -13.61 2.78 -15.63
CA GLU A 276 -14.43 1.60 -15.90
C GLU A 276 -13.83 0.33 -15.28
N ARG A 277 -12.52 0.11 -15.41
CA ARG A 277 -11.85 -1.04 -14.77
C ARG A 277 -11.94 -0.97 -13.25
N TRP A 278 -11.76 0.21 -12.65
CA TRP A 278 -11.90 0.38 -11.21
C TRP A 278 -13.29 -0.03 -10.70
N VAL A 279 -14.33 0.43 -11.41
CA VAL A 279 -15.73 0.11 -11.09
C VAL A 279 -16.01 -1.38 -11.30
N PHE A 280 -15.46 -1.99 -12.35
CA PHE A 280 -15.52 -3.43 -12.57
C PHE A 280 -14.85 -4.22 -11.43
N TRP A 281 -13.65 -3.82 -10.98
CA TRP A 281 -12.96 -4.48 -9.88
C TRP A 281 -13.76 -4.44 -8.58
N LEU A 282 -14.44 -3.34 -8.27
CA LEU A 282 -15.38 -3.28 -7.14
C LEU A 282 -16.53 -4.30 -7.28
N LYS A 283 -17.15 -4.38 -8.46
CA LYS A 283 -18.19 -5.38 -8.76
C LYS A 283 -17.65 -6.81 -8.62
N ARG A 284 -16.41 -7.06 -9.08
CA ARG A 284 -15.75 -8.35 -8.98
C ARG A 284 -15.48 -8.74 -7.53
N LEU A 285 -14.96 -7.82 -6.72
CA LEU A 285 -14.75 -8.04 -5.29
C LEU A 285 -16.08 -8.36 -4.58
N GLU A 286 -17.19 -7.70 -4.95
CA GLU A 286 -18.51 -8.06 -4.41
C GLU A 286 -18.91 -9.51 -4.74
N GLN A 287 -18.65 -9.96 -5.97
CA GLN A 287 -18.90 -11.35 -6.38
C GLN A 287 -18.02 -12.34 -5.61
N ILE A 288 -16.74 -12.02 -5.42
CA ILE A 288 -15.79 -12.82 -4.64
C ILE A 288 -16.28 -12.93 -3.19
N ALA A 289 -16.70 -11.83 -2.56
CA ALA A 289 -17.22 -11.85 -1.19
C ALA A 289 -18.47 -12.74 -1.06
N LYS A 290 -19.43 -12.63 -2.01
CA LYS A 290 -20.62 -13.51 -2.04
C LYS A 290 -20.27 -14.97 -2.27
N GLY A 291 -19.30 -15.23 -3.14
CA GLY A 291 -18.77 -16.58 -3.38
C GLY A 291 -18.15 -17.18 -2.12
N ALA A 292 -17.37 -16.39 -1.39
CA ALA A 292 -16.77 -16.78 -0.12
C ALA A 292 -17.85 -17.08 0.94
N ASP A 293 -18.85 -16.22 1.08
CA ASP A 293 -19.97 -16.43 2.01
C ASP A 293 -20.74 -17.73 1.68
N THR A 294 -20.97 -18.00 0.39
CA THR A 294 -21.63 -19.24 -0.08
C THR A 294 -20.80 -20.48 0.22
N ALA A 295 -19.47 -20.36 0.15
CA ALA A 295 -18.52 -21.42 0.48
C ALA A 295 -18.27 -21.58 2.00
N GLY A 296 -18.87 -20.72 2.84
CA GLY A 296 -18.65 -20.72 4.29
C GLY A 296 -17.34 -20.09 4.74
N ASP A 297 -16.63 -19.38 3.87
CA ASP A 297 -15.38 -18.68 4.19
C ASP A 297 -15.65 -17.21 4.57
N ALA A 298 -16.15 -17.03 5.79
CA ALA A 298 -16.47 -15.71 6.33
C ALA A 298 -15.23 -14.79 6.42
N ARG A 299 -14.03 -15.35 6.59
CA ARG A 299 -12.78 -14.58 6.72
C ARG A 299 -12.39 -13.96 5.39
N LEU A 300 -12.46 -14.73 4.29
CA LEU A 300 -12.22 -14.20 2.96
C LEU A 300 -13.26 -13.15 2.59
N GLY A 301 -14.55 -13.43 2.83
CA GLY A 301 -15.63 -12.49 2.57
C GLY A 301 -15.42 -11.14 3.27
N GLU A 302 -15.06 -11.17 4.55
CA GLU A 302 -14.79 -9.95 5.32
C GLU A 302 -13.55 -9.19 4.84
N THR A 303 -12.48 -9.91 4.49
CA THR A 303 -11.26 -9.29 3.94
C THR A 303 -11.57 -8.55 2.65
N VAL A 304 -12.35 -9.16 1.76
CA VAL A 304 -12.73 -8.56 0.47
C VAL A 304 -13.62 -7.34 0.66
N ARG A 305 -14.57 -7.35 1.61
CA ARG A 305 -15.39 -6.17 1.92
C ARG A 305 -14.53 -5.00 2.40
N LYS A 306 -13.56 -5.24 3.29
CA LYS A 306 -12.61 -4.19 3.74
C LYS A 306 -11.80 -3.61 2.58
N MET A 307 -11.40 -4.44 1.61
CA MET A 307 -10.74 -3.96 0.39
C MET A 307 -11.65 -3.03 -0.41
N MET A 308 -12.91 -3.42 -0.58
CA MET A 308 -13.91 -2.58 -1.27
C MET A 308 -14.10 -1.25 -0.54
N ASP A 309 -14.21 -1.27 0.79
CA ASP A 309 -14.35 -0.07 1.61
C ASP A 309 -13.16 0.89 1.42
N ASN A 310 -11.93 0.36 1.41
CA ASN A 310 -10.73 1.13 1.13
C ASN A 310 -10.76 1.74 -0.28
N MET A 311 -11.14 0.97 -1.30
CA MET A 311 -11.26 1.48 -2.67
C MET A 311 -12.31 2.60 -2.77
N LEU A 312 -13.44 2.43 -2.09
CA LEU A 312 -14.51 3.44 -2.09
C LEU A 312 -14.09 4.70 -1.35
N PHE A 313 -13.38 4.57 -0.23
CA PHE A 313 -12.81 5.68 0.50
C PHE A 313 -11.84 6.49 -0.39
N ILE A 314 -10.88 5.82 -1.03
CA ILE A 314 -9.89 6.45 -1.92
C ILE A 314 -10.56 7.17 -3.10
N ALA A 315 -11.58 6.57 -3.69
CA ALA A 315 -12.34 7.18 -4.78
C ALA A 315 -13.14 8.41 -4.33
N ASP A 316 -13.68 8.39 -3.11
CA ASP A 316 -14.55 9.44 -2.57
C ASP A 316 -13.79 10.71 -2.16
N GLU A 317 -12.54 10.57 -1.69
CA GLU A 317 -11.68 11.70 -1.33
C GLU A 317 -11.35 12.64 -2.50
N ARG A 318 -11.54 12.17 -3.75
CA ARG A 318 -11.21 12.91 -4.97
C ARG A 318 -12.46 13.18 -5.78
N HIS A 319 -12.48 14.32 -6.49
CA HIS A 319 -13.45 14.56 -7.55
C HIS A 319 -13.05 13.80 -8.83
N SER A 320 -12.90 12.48 -8.70
CA SER A 320 -12.39 11.57 -9.74
C SER A 320 -13.47 11.20 -10.75
N ALA A 321 -13.06 10.82 -11.96
CA ALA A 321 -13.96 10.22 -12.94
C ALA A 321 -14.52 8.88 -12.41
N VAL A 322 -13.72 8.17 -11.59
CA VAL A 322 -14.17 6.99 -10.83
C VAL A 322 -15.39 7.34 -9.95
N LYS A 323 -15.32 8.41 -9.16
CA LYS A 323 -16.42 8.85 -8.29
C LYS A 323 -17.67 9.20 -9.09
N GLN A 324 -17.51 9.93 -10.20
CA GLN A 324 -18.62 10.28 -11.08
C GLN A 324 -19.28 9.02 -11.67
N LEU A 325 -18.48 8.06 -12.13
CA LEU A 325 -18.99 6.81 -12.69
C LEU A 325 -19.72 5.96 -11.62
N LEU A 326 -19.19 5.92 -10.39
CA LEU A 326 -19.83 5.25 -9.26
C LEU A 326 -21.18 5.90 -8.89
N GLN A 327 -21.27 7.23 -8.91
CA GLN A 327 -22.52 7.96 -8.63
C GLN A 327 -23.57 7.72 -9.72
N ASN A 328 -23.13 7.56 -10.97
CA ASN A 328 -24.01 7.33 -12.12
C ASN A 328 -24.40 5.85 -12.29
N SER A 329 -23.86 4.93 -11.48
CA SER A 329 -24.17 3.50 -11.54
C SER A 329 -25.08 3.10 -10.37
N PRO A 330 -26.41 2.97 -10.56
CA PRO A 330 -27.36 2.75 -9.46
C PRO A 330 -27.10 1.43 -8.70
N VAL A 331 -26.70 0.38 -9.42
CA VAL A 331 -26.45 -0.95 -8.85
C VAL A 331 -25.26 -0.89 -7.90
N ILE A 332 -24.17 -0.26 -8.31
CA ILE A 332 -22.96 -0.18 -7.48
C ILE A 332 -23.16 0.84 -6.37
N TYR A 333 -23.78 1.99 -6.68
CA TYR A 333 -24.09 3.01 -5.69
C TYR A 333 -24.96 2.49 -4.53
N THR A 334 -25.92 1.60 -4.78
CA THR A 334 -26.74 1.03 -3.71
C THR A 334 -25.95 0.08 -2.81
N THR A 335 -25.06 -0.75 -3.37
CA THR A 335 -24.12 -1.57 -2.59
C THR A 335 -23.18 -0.68 -1.77
N VAL A 336 -22.59 0.34 -2.39
CA VAL A 336 -21.72 1.32 -1.75
C VAL A 336 -22.44 2.06 -0.61
N LYS A 337 -23.69 2.48 -0.84
CA LYS A 337 -24.49 3.18 0.16
C LYS A 337 -24.82 2.26 1.34
N LYS A 338 -25.15 0.99 1.10
CA LYS A 338 -25.36 -0.01 2.16
C LYS A 338 -24.09 -0.25 2.96
N MET A 339 -22.94 -0.38 2.30
CA MET A 339 -21.63 -0.54 2.95
C MET A 339 -21.28 0.69 3.80
N LYS A 340 -21.38 1.91 3.24
CA LYS A 340 -21.14 3.15 3.98
C LYS A 340 -22.04 3.28 5.21
N SER A 341 -23.32 2.92 5.11
CA SER A 341 -24.23 2.91 6.25
C SER A 341 -23.82 1.87 7.32
N ALA A 342 -23.39 0.68 6.90
CA ALA A 342 -22.94 -0.37 7.83
C ALA A 342 -21.62 0.01 8.54
N ILE A 343 -20.67 0.62 7.85
CA ILE A 343 -19.43 1.13 8.42
C ILE A 343 -19.71 2.24 9.42
N PHE A 344 -20.54 3.22 9.03
CA PHE A 344 -20.95 4.31 9.92
C PHE A 344 -21.60 3.76 11.20
N TYR A 345 -22.49 2.77 11.04
CA TYR A 345 -23.12 2.10 12.18
C TYR A 345 -22.10 1.39 13.08
N ASN A 346 -21.16 0.61 12.51
CA ASN A 346 -20.14 -0.10 13.28
C ASN A 346 -19.16 0.83 13.99
N ILE A 347 -18.77 1.94 13.36
CA ILE A 347 -17.91 2.97 13.98
C ILE A 347 -18.66 3.62 15.14
N CYS A 348 -19.89 4.11 14.92
CA CYS A 348 -20.69 4.73 15.97
C CYS A 348 -20.99 3.77 17.13
N PHE A 349 -21.30 2.51 16.84
CA PHE A 349 -21.56 1.49 17.86
C PHE A 349 -20.29 1.09 18.63
N GLY A 350 -19.14 0.98 17.93
CA GLY A 350 -17.84 0.75 18.55
C GLY A 350 -17.45 1.86 19.52
N PHE A 351 -17.60 3.12 19.11
CA PHE A 351 -17.38 4.27 20.00
C PHE A 351 -18.34 4.28 21.19
N ALA A 352 -19.62 3.95 21.00
CA ALA A 352 -20.59 3.85 22.10
C ALA A 352 -20.23 2.72 23.09
N SER A 353 -19.69 1.60 22.60
CA SER A 353 -19.25 0.47 23.42
C SER A 353 -17.98 0.81 24.23
N VAL A 354 -17.01 1.47 23.61
CA VAL A 354 -15.80 1.97 24.30
C VAL A 354 -16.17 3.04 25.32
N ALA A 355 -17.06 3.98 24.98
CA ALA A 355 -17.53 5.00 25.92
C ALA A 355 -18.25 4.38 27.13
N ARG A 356 -19.03 3.30 26.94
CA ARG A 356 -19.62 2.52 28.06
C ARG A 356 -18.56 1.79 28.90
N ALA A 357 -17.51 1.26 28.27
CA ALA A 357 -16.44 0.56 28.99
C ALA A 357 -15.55 1.51 29.79
N VAL A 358 -15.34 2.73 29.31
CA VAL A 358 -14.55 3.79 29.99
C VAL A 358 -15.36 4.53 31.06
N ALA A 359 -16.69 4.46 31.01
CA ALA A 359 -17.57 4.89 32.10
C ALA A 359 -17.48 3.91 33.29
N VAL A 360 -16.32 3.89 33.97
CA VAL A 360 -16.16 3.25 35.26
C VAL A 360 -17.05 4.00 36.26
N PRO A 361 -17.94 3.32 36.99
CA PRO A 361 -18.66 3.97 38.08
C PRO A 361 -17.63 4.40 39.12
N VAL A 362 -17.49 5.71 39.32
CA VAL A 362 -16.72 6.26 40.45
C VAL A 362 -17.46 5.85 41.72
N GLU A 363 -17.00 4.77 42.33
CA GLU A 363 -17.47 4.32 43.63
C GLU A 363 -16.92 5.30 44.68
N PRO A 364 -17.77 6.01 45.45
CA PRO A 364 -17.29 6.96 46.43
C PRO A 364 -16.60 6.19 47.55
N GLN A 365 -15.27 6.30 47.64
CA GLN A 365 -14.53 5.85 48.82
C GLN A 365 -14.89 6.75 50.01
N LEU A 366 -15.83 6.28 50.82
CA LEU A 366 -16.07 6.81 52.17
C LEU A 366 -14.94 6.29 53.07
N GLN A 367 -13.91 7.12 53.27
CA GLN A 367 -12.97 6.96 54.37
C GLN A 367 -13.70 7.14 55.70
N GLY A 368 -13.49 6.18 56.60
CA GLY A 368 -14.14 6.09 57.89
C GLY A 368 -13.81 7.25 58.83
N PHE A 369 -14.85 7.78 59.45
CA PHE A 369 -14.77 8.47 60.73
C PHE A 369 -15.75 7.78 61.69
N ASP A 370 -15.20 7.32 62.80
CA ASP A 370 -15.90 6.68 63.90
C ASP A 370 -16.46 7.77 64.84
N GLN A 371 -17.78 7.78 65.08
CA GLN A 371 -18.34 7.95 66.43
C GLN A 371 -19.87 7.82 66.45
N ARG A 372 -20.33 7.11 67.48
CA ARG A 372 -21.72 6.85 67.90
C ARG A 372 -22.53 8.14 68.12
N GLN A 373 -23.78 8.16 67.64
CA GLN A 373 -24.98 8.13 68.50
C GLN A 373 -26.28 8.08 67.68
N GLU A 374 -27.34 7.67 68.37
CA GLU A 374 -28.62 7.09 67.94
C GLU A 374 -29.57 8.03 67.19
N GLY A 375 -30.42 7.48 66.32
CA GLY A 375 -31.69 8.13 65.96
C GLY A 375 -32.31 7.81 64.60
N LYS A 376 -33.26 6.87 64.58
CA LYS A 376 -34.53 6.80 63.81
C LYS A 376 -34.55 7.13 62.28
N HIS A 377 -34.90 6.08 61.51
CA HIS A 377 -35.77 6.02 60.32
C HIS A 377 -35.63 7.07 59.19
N CYS A 378 -35.23 6.63 57.99
CA CYS A 378 -36.12 6.60 56.81
C CYS A 378 -35.47 5.84 55.63
N ASN A 379 -36.15 4.82 55.12
CA ASN A 379 -35.81 4.10 53.90
C ASN A 379 -36.10 4.97 52.66
N LYS A 380 -35.10 5.27 51.83
CA LYS A 380 -35.29 5.66 50.42
C LYS A 380 -34.18 5.05 49.57
N GLY A 381 -34.53 4.04 48.78
CA GLY A 381 -33.65 3.45 47.79
C GLY A 381 -33.30 4.45 46.68
N PHE A 382 -32.03 4.52 46.34
CA PHE A 382 -31.56 5.15 45.11
C PHE A 382 -31.85 4.18 43.95
N ARG A 383 -32.75 4.56 43.04
CA ARG A 383 -32.80 3.97 41.70
C ARG A 383 -31.84 4.76 40.82
N GLY A 384 -30.80 4.10 40.32
CA GLY A 384 -30.00 4.62 39.22
C GLY A 384 -30.89 4.74 37.98
N VAL A 385 -30.84 5.91 37.33
CA VAL A 385 -31.48 6.13 36.04
C VAL A 385 -30.49 5.69 34.97
N THR A 386 -30.78 4.59 34.30
CA THR A 386 -30.08 4.20 33.07
C THR A 386 -30.80 4.85 31.89
N VAL A 387 -30.11 5.75 31.19
CA VAL A 387 -30.59 6.30 29.91
C VAL A 387 -30.33 5.26 28.83
N ILE A 388 -31.39 4.70 28.26
CA ILE A 388 -31.32 3.83 27.08
C ILE A 388 -31.72 4.69 25.88
N GLU A 389 -30.76 5.00 25.00
CA GLU A 389 -31.07 5.51 23.66
C GLU A 389 -31.36 4.34 22.75
N GLU A 390 -32.58 4.29 22.22
CA GLU A 390 -33.01 3.30 21.24
C GLU A 390 -33.13 3.99 19.87
N VAL A 391 -32.47 3.43 18.86
CA VAL A 391 -32.50 3.92 17.48
C VAL A 391 -33.59 3.16 16.73
N ALA A 392 -34.66 3.87 16.37
CA ALA A 392 -35.70 3.36 15.48
C ALA A 392 -35.63 4.07 14.13
N ILE A 393 -35.62 3.31 13.03
CA ILE A 393 -35.76 3.82 11.66
C ILE A 393 -37.17 3.48 11.18
N ASP A 394 -37.93 4.51 10.82
CA ASP A 394 -39.26 4.40 10.22
C ASP A 394 -39.11 4.35 8.70
N GLU A 395 -39.33 3.18 8.09
CA GLU A 395 -39.40 3.03 6.63
C GLU A 395 -40.84 3.27 6.16
N THR A 396 -41.24 4.53 6.06
CA THR A 396 -42.45 4.88 5.31
C THR A 396 -42.13 4.91 3.82
N LYS A 397 -42.66 3.90 3.12
CA LYS A 397 -42.86 3.90 1.66
C LYS A 397 -43.72 5.10 1.27
N ASP A 398 -43.31 5.83 0.24
CA ASP A 398 -44.24 6.53 -0.64
C ASP A 398 -43.78 6.37 -2.09
N GLY A 399 -44.68 5.82 -2.90
CA GLY A 399 -44.62 5.87 -4.35
C GLY A 399 -45.48 7.03 -4.86
N GLY A 400 -45.20 7.52 -6.06
CA GLY A 400 -46.06 8.48 -6.74
C GLY A 400 -45.40 9.22 -7.90
N ASN A 401 -45.78 8.82 -9.10
CA ASN A 401 -45.35 9.25 -10.44
C ASN A 401 -45.66 10.71 -10.86
N VAL A 402 -44.77 11.23 -11.73
CA VAL A 402 -44.97 12.00 -12.99
C VAL A 402 -45.47 13.46 -12.95
N ALA A 403 -44.65 14.37 -13.53
CA ALA A 403 -45.06 15.30 -14.60
C ALA A 403 -43.83 15.95 -15.30
N GLU A 404 -43.88 15.98 -16.63
CA GLU A 404 -43.01 16.69 -17.57
C GLU A 404 -43.01 18.21 -17.35
N TYR A 405 -41.93 18.91 -17.69
CA TYR A 405 -42.00 20.18 -18.43
C TYR A 405 -40.70 20.46 -19.20
N ALA A 406 -40.89 20.93 -20.43
CA ALA A 406 -39.89 21.18 -21.45
C ALA A 406 -39.06 22.47 -21.25
N SER A 407 -37.85 22.47 -21.82
CA SER A 407 -36.96 23.63 -22.03
C SER A 407 -37.54 24.68 -23.00
N PRO A 408 -36.92 25.88 -23.08
CA PRO A 408 -36.02 26.12 -24.22
C PRO A 408 -34.80 27.04 -23.97
N GLY A 409 -33.67 26.69 -24.62
CA GLY A 409 -32.85 27.57 -25.50
C GLY A 409 -31.96 28.72 -24.97
N TYR A 410 -30.63 28.49 -24.95
CA TYR A 410 -29.43 29.25 -25.45
C TYR A 410 -29.43 30.81 -25.63
N PRO A 411 -28.27 31.54 -25.74
CA PRO A 411 -26.88 31.09 -26.02
C PRO A 411 -25.70 31.76 -25.25
N GLY A 412 -24.53 31.08 -25.29
CA GLY A 412 -23.16 31.59 -25.56
C GLY A 412 -22.52 32.73 -24.74
N VAL A 413 -21.27 32.54 -24.30
CA VAL A 413 -20.10 33.44 -24.53
C VAL A 413 -18.80 32.78 -24.00
N THR A 414 -17.71 33.12 -24.68
CA THR A 414 -16.33 32.63 -24.73
C THR A 414 -15.37 33.02 -23.59
N HIS A 415 -14.34 32.16 -23.43
CA HIS A 415 -12.96 32.36 -22.95
C HIS A 415 -12.54 33.61 -22.17
N HIS A 416 -11.88 33.39 -21.03
CA HIS A 416 -10.68 34.16 -20.64
C HIS A 416 -9.60 33.27 -20.01
N LEU A 417 -8.43 33.29 -20.65
CA LEU A 417 -7.14 32.89 -20.10
C LEU A 417 -6.77 33.77 -18.91
N TRP A 418 -6.18 33.19 -17.86
CA TRP A 418 -5.26 33.89 -16.98
C TRP A 418 -3.96 33.10 -16.89
N ALA A 419 -2.89 33.81 -17.18
CA ALA A 419 -1.51 33.38 -17.20
C ALA A 419 -0.87 33.52 -15.81
N ASP A 420 0.20 32.74 -15.64
CA ASP A 420 1.47 33.05 -14.97
C ASP A 420 1.47 34.02 -13.79
N HIS A 421 1.81 33.49 -12.61
CA HIS A 421 2.46 34.25 -11.57
C HIS A 421 3.80 33.60 -11.20
N ASP A 422 4.85 34.27 -11.67
CA ASP A 422 6.22 34.19 -11.17
C ASP A 422 6.25 34.48 -9.67
N TRP A 423 7.02 33.69 -8.92
CA TRP A 423 7.49 34.06 -7.60
C TRP A 423 9.01 34.22 -7.65
N GLU A 424 9.45 35.49 -7.65
CA GLU A 424 10.82 35.87 -7.37
C GLU A 424 11.16 35.56 -5.90
N THR A 425 12.34 34.99 -5.68
CA THR A 425 12.95 34.85 -4.36
C THR A 425 13.83 36.06 -4.06
N PRO A 426 13.72 36.68 -2.88
CA PRO A 426 14.77 37.54 -2.39
C PRO A 426 15.72 36.76 -1.46
N GLY A 427 17.00 36.78 -1.83
CA GLY A 427 18.03 37.38 -0.98
C GLY A 427 18.41 36.63 0.29
N GLY A 428 19.63 36.08 0.28
CA GLY A 428 20.20 35.36 1.39
C GLY A 428 20.69 36.24 2.54
N HIS A 429 20.93 35.57 3.66
CA HIS A 429 21.86 36.02 4.70
C HIS A 429 22.62 34.82 5.24
N GLY A 430 23.96 34.96 5.26
CA GLY A 430 24.88 33.92 5.67
C GLY A 430 24.84 33.63 7.16
N PHE A 431 25.17 32.39 7.52
CA PHE A 431 25.36 31.99 8.91
C PHE A 431 26.80 31.53 9.17
N ARG A 432 27.43 32.24 10.10
CA ARG A 432 28.72 31.95 10.73
C ARG A 432 28.59 30.72 11.64
N ARG A 433 29.62 29.86 11.61
CA ARG A 433 29.88 28.83 12.61
C ARG A 433 30.19 29.45 13.97
N GLY A 434 29.51 28.99 15.01
CA GLY A 434 29.87 29.18 16.41
C GLY A 434 29.62 27.87 17.17
N ARG A 435 30.67 27.35 17.80
CA ARG A 435 30.71 26.11 18.60
C ARG A 435 30.66 26.52 20.08
N GLY A 436 29.83 25.89 20.92
CA GLY A 436 29.87 26.10 22.37
C GLY A 436 28.69 25.48 23.13
N HIS A 437 29.02 24.69 24.16
CA HIS A 437 28.18 23.87 25.05
C HIS A 437 27.05 24.60 25.82
N SER A 438 25.94 23.92 26.12
CA SER A 438 25.57 23.49 27.49
C SER A 438 24.27 22.69 27.54
N GLU A 439 24.12 22.01 28.67
CA GLU A 439 23.16 21.00 29.12
C GLU A 439 21.82 21.61 29.62
N ALA A 440 20.80 20.75 29.77
CA ALA A 440 19.46 20.95 30.39
C ALA A 440 18.33 21.56 29.53
N ASP A 441 17.38 20.72 29.10
CA ASP A 441 15.96 20.76 29.52
C ASP A 441 15.12 19.81 28.65
N ALA A 442 14.46 18.84 29.30
CA ALA A 442 13.49 17.95 28.66
C ALA A 442 12.11 18.66 28.61
N PRO A 443 11.46 18.79 27.44
CA PRO A 443 10.16 19.44 27.39
C PRO A 443 9.05 18.49 27.82
N SER A 444 8.24 18.91 28.79
CA SER A 444 6.98 18.29 29.20
C SER A 444 5.87 18.61 28.18
N TRP A 445 5.41 17.61 27.44
CA TRP A 445 4.21 17.71 26.61
C TRP A 445 3.37 16.48 26.87
N VAL A 446 2.64 16.52 27.99
CA VAL A 446 1.35 15.85 28.11
C VAL A 446 0.32 16.98 28.12
N LYS A 447 -0.23 17.31 26.95
CA LYS A 447 -1.45 18.12 26.89
C LYS A 447 -2.60 17.19 27.24
N GLU A 448 -3.45 17.60 28.18
CA GLU A 448 -4.74 16.95 28.43
C GLU A 448 -5.48 16.79 27.09
N PHE A 449 -5.89 15.55 26.82
CA PHE A 449 -6.68 15.21 25.65
C PHE A 449 -8.15 15.57 25.95
N ASP A 450 -8.61 16.69 25.39
CA ASP A 450 -10.01 17.10 25.51
C ASP A 450 -10.88 16.24 24.58
N VAL A 451 -11.49 15.22 25.19
CA VAL A 451 -12.41 14.28 24.52
C VAL A 451 -13.63 15.03 23.96
N GLY A 452 -14.07 16.13 24.57
CA GLY A 452 -15.21 16.92 24.11
C GLY A 452 -14.89 17.61 22.78
N ALA A 453 -13.76 18.33 22.72
CA ALA A 453 -13.32 19.01 21.50
C ALA A 453 -13.06 18.03 20.34
N PHE A 454 -12.55 16.83 20.64
CA PHE A 454 -12.39 15.78 19.65
C PHE A 454 -13.73 15.27 19.11
N MET A 455 -14.73 15.07 19.99
CA MET A 455 -16.05 14.59 19.60
C MET A 455 -16.84 15.64 18.82
N ASP A 456 -16.72 16.91 19.16
CA ASP A 456 -17.34 18.02 18.41
C ASP A 456 -16.70 18.16 17.02
N HIS A 457 -15.37 18.05 16.92
CA HIS A 457 -14.67 18.05 15.63
C HIS A 457 -15.07 16.85 14.76
N ALA A 458 -15.18 15.66 15.34
CA ALA A 458 -15.65 14.46 14.64
C ALA A 458 -17.10 14.63 14.17
N HIS A 459 -17.97 15.19 15.01
CA HIS A 459 -19.37 15.47 14.68
C HIS A 459 -19.49 16.48 13.52
N ASP A 460 -18.70 17.55 13.52
CA ASP A 460 -18.72 18.55 12.44
C ASP A 460 -18.18 17.98 11.12
N ARG A 461 -17.15 17.13 11.15
CA ARG A 461 -16.69 16.41 9.94
C ARG A 461 -17.74 15.43 9.42
N ILE A 462 -18.45 14.73 10.31
CA ILE A 462 -19.57 13.85 9.93
C ILE A 462 -20.70 14.66 9.28
N LYS A 463 -21.07 15.80 9.86
CA LYS A 463 -22.12 16.67 9.33
C LYS A 463 -21.75 17.26 7.96
N ALA A 464 -20.48 17.58 7.74
CA ALA A 464 -19.96 18.04 6.46
C ALA A 464 -19.97 16.95 5.38
N SER A 465 -19.72 15.69 5.74
CA SER A 465 -19.66 14.57 4.79
C SER A 465 -21.03 13.95 4.44
N PHE A 466 -22.02 14.03 5.34
CA PHE A 466 -23.28 13.29 5.19
C PHE A 466 -24.55 14.16 5.23
N GLY A 467 -24.41 15.49 5.40
CA GLY A 467 -25.54 16.42 5.51
C GLY A 467 -26.25 16.35 6.87
N THR A 468 -27.37 17.09 7.01
CA THR A 468 -28.12 17.19 8.27
C THR A 468 -28.88 15.90 8.59
N ILE A 469 -28.29 15.05 9.44
CA ILE A 469 -28.99 13.93 10.07
C ILE A 469 -29.84 14.50 11.22
N LYS A 470 -31.17 14.33 11.15
CA LYS A 470 -32.10 14.77 12.22
C LYS A 470 -32.12 13.75 13.36
N TRP A 471 -31.47 14.08 14.47
CA TRP A 471 -31.60 13.33 15.72
C TRP A 471 -32.91 13.71 16.43
N ARG A 472 -33.76 12.73 16.79
CA ARG A 472 -34.94 12.94 17.65
C ARG A 472 -34.63 12.44 19.06
N ARG A 473 -34.54 13.35 20.04
CA ARG A 473 -34.63 12.99 21.47
C ARG A 473 -36.09 12.81 21.85
N LYS A 474 -36.45 11.64 22.39
CA LYS A 474 -37.70 11.44 23.15
C LYS A 474 -37.35 11.43 24.64
N TYR A 475 -37.97 12.31 25.41
CA TYR A 475 -37.94 12.25 26.87
C TYR A 475 -39.14 11.44 27.35
N TYR A 476 -38.90 10.39 28.14
CA TYR A 476 -39.95 9.76 28.94
C TYR A 476 -40.06 10.52 30.27
N GLN A 477 -41.26 11.03 30.56
CA GLN A 477 -41.57 11.72 31.80
C GLN A 477 -42.46 10.80 32.64
N GLU A 478 -41.91 10.18 33.70
CA GLU A 478 -42.73 9.56 34.75
C GLU A 478 -43.19 10.64 35.73
N SER A 479 -44.50 10.66 35.96
CA SER A 479 -45.22 11.63 36.77
C SER A 479 -45.06 11.35 38.27
N SER A 480 -44.52 12.31 39.02
CA SER A 480 -45.09 12.65 40.33
C SER A 480 -44.77 14.10 40.68
N ALA A 481 -45.81 14.82 41.11
CA ALA A 481 -45.79 16.23 41.41
C ALA A 481 -44.89 16.57 42.62
N LYS A 482 -44.14 17.66 42.52
CA LYS A 482 -44.07 18.73 43.54
C LYS A 482 -43.34 19.96 42.97
N SER A 483 -43.96 21.10 43.22
CA SER A 483 -43.53 22.45 42.84
C SER A 483 -42.16 22.80 43.44
N CYS A 484 -41.30 23.45 42.64
CA CYS A 484 -40.33 24.44 43.11
C CYS A 484 -40.08 25.45 41.98
N THR A 485 -40.62 26.65 42.17
CA THR A 485 -40.29 27.88 41.47
C THR A 485 -38.90 28.35 41.91
N PHE A 486 -38.03 28.88 41.04
CA PHE A 486 -37.19 30.05 41.33
C PHE A 486 -36.65 30.70 40.02
N PHE A 487 -37.12 31.93 39.82
CA PHE A 487 -36.58 33.15 39.19
C PHE A 487 -35.48 33.14 38.10
N TYR A 488 -35.81 33.88 37.04
CA TYR A 488 -34.91 34.55 36.10
C TYR A 488 -34.28 35.82 36.71
N LEU A 489 -33.06 36.15 36.23
CA LEU A 489 -32.38 37.46 36.04
C LEU A 489 -30.89 37.28 36.37
N SER A 490 -29.90 37.63 35.53
CA SER A 490 -29.85 38.52 34.35
C SER A 490 -28.92 37.94 33.29
#